data_AF-A0A2G4GVT4-F1
#
_entry.id   AF-A0A2G4GVT4-F1
#
_cell.length_a   1.000
_cell.length_b   1.000
_cell.length_c   1.000
_cell.angle_alpha   90.00
_cell.angle_beta   90.00
_cell.angle_gamma   90.00
#
_symmetry.space_group_name_H-M   'P 1'
#
loop_
_entity.id
_entity.type
_entity.pdbx_description
1 polymer ?
#
loop_
_entity_poly.entity_id
_entity_poly.type
_entity_poly.pdbx_seq_one_letter_code
_entity_poly.pdbx_strand_id
1 'polypeptide(L)' 'MFGRINNYFRETRDELVNKVSWPTWEELRESTWIVLVASLLFALVIWGLDSVLGVSLTQFYKLFK' A
#
# COMPACT_ATOMS: atom_id res chain seq x y z
N MET A 1 16.27 -34.87 9.36
CA MET A 1 15.43 -33.71 9.72
C MET A 1 15.39 -32.68 8.58
N PHE A 2 16.54 -32.25 8.04
CA PHE A 2 16.63 -31.28 6.93
C PHE A 2 15.91 -31.66 5.62
N GLY A 3 15.89 -32.94 5.24
CA GLY A 3 15.19 -33.39 4.03
C GLY A 3 13.66 -33.22 4.05
N ARG A 4 13.03 -33.21 5.23
CA ARG A 4 11.59 -32.97 5.37
C ARG A 4 11.23 -31.52 5.08
N ILE A 5 12.07 -30.59 5.52
CA ILE A 5 11.89 -29.14 5.30
C ILE A 5 12.00 -28.83 3.80
N ASN A 6 12.99 -29.40 3.12
CA ASN A 6 13.16 -29.21 1.67
C ASN A 6 11.94 -29.69 0.85
N ASN A 7 11.38 -30.86 1.20
CA ASN A 7 10.17 -31.35 0.55
C ASN A 7 8.95 -30.47 0.85
N TYR A 8 8.82 -29.97 2.08
CA TYR A 8 7.72 -29.08 2.48
C TYR A 8 7.71 -27.79 1.65
N PHE A 9 8.87 -27.14 1.48
CA PHE A 9 8.98 -25.95 0.62
C PHE A 9 8.65 -26.24 -0.84
N ARG A 10 8.98 -27.44 -1.32
CA ARG A 10 8.68 -27.85 -2.71
C ARG A 10 7.18 -28.06 -2.91
N GLU A 11 6.52 -28.72 -1.96
CA GLU A 11 5.06 -28.91 -1.97
C GLU A 11 4.31 -27.59 -1.84
N THR A 12 4.75 -26.68 -0.95
CA THR A 12 4.16 -25.33 -0.83
C THR A 12 4.30 -24.51 -2.10
N ARG A 13 5.44 -24.61 -2.81
CA ARG A 13 5.62 -23.93 -4.10
C ARG A 13 4.66 -24.48 -5.16
N ASP A 14 4.53 -25.80 -5.27
CA ASP A 14 3.61 -26.43 -6.21
C ASP A 14 2.15 -26.09 -5.92
N GLU A 15 1.77 -26.02 -4.64
CA GLU A 15 0.41 -25.66 -4.23
C GLU A 15 0.10 -24.18 -4.54
N LEU A 16 1.01 -23.27 -4.17
CA LEU A 16 0.85 -21.85 -4.42
C LEU A 16 0.77 -21.53 -5.91
N VAL A 17 1.50 -22.25 -6.76
CA VAL A 17 1.53 -21.96 -8.21
C VAL A 17 0.38 -22.64 -8.96
N ASN A 18 0.07 -23.90 -8.64
CA ASN A 18 -0.90 -24.69 -9.42
C ASN A 18 -2.31 -24.69 -8.84
N LYS A 19 -2.48 -24.38 -7.56
CA LYS A 19 -3.75 -24.52 -6.84
C LYS A 19 -4.36 -23.20 -6.39
N VAL A 20 -3.75 -22.09 -6.79
CA VAL A 20 -4.23 -20.73 -6.52
C VAL A 20 -4.45 -20.02 -7.83
N SER A 21 -5.55 -19.27 -7.92
CA SER A 21 -5.87 -18.41 -9.05
C SER A 21 -4.99 -17.15 -9.01
N TRP A 22 -3.76 -17.24 -9.52
CA TRP A 22 -2.96 -16.03 -9.74
C TRP A 22 -3.61 -15.21 -10.85
N PRO A 23 -3.92 -13.93 -10.59
CA PRO A 23 -4.39 -13.03 -11.63
C PRO A 23 -3.30 -12.86 -12.70
N THR A 24 -3.72 -12.55 -13.91
CA THR A 24 -2.79 -12.28 -15.00
C THR A 24 -2.00 -10.99 -14.74
N TRP A 25 -0.84 -10.84 -15.36
CA TRP A 25 0.00 -9.65 -15.23
C TRP A 25 -0.71 -8.34 -15.61
N GLU A 26 -1.71 -8.42 -16.48
CA GLU A 26 -2.52 -7.28 -16.91
C GLU A 26 -3.53 -6.89 -15.81
N GLU A 27 -4.25 -7.85 -15.24
CA GLU A 27 -5.17 -7.63 -14.11
C GLU A 27 -4.45 -7.09 -12.86
N LEU A 28 -3.22 -7.57 -12.61
CA LEU A 28 -2.36 -7.04 -11.55
C LEU A 28 -2.00 -5.57 -11.78
N ARG A 29 -1.76 -5.17 -13.03
CA ARG A 29 -1.43 -3.79 -13.37
C ARG A 29 -2.65 -2.87 -13.21
N GLU A 30 -3.81 -3.31 -13.68
CA GLU A 30 -5.06 -2.57 -13.54
C GLU A 30 -5.41 -2.31 -12.08
N SER A 31 -5.34 -3.34 -11.23
CA SER A 31 -5.57 -3.18 -9.79
C SER A 31 -4.54 -2.28 -9.11
N THR A 32 -3.26 -2.37 -9.51
CA THR A 32 -2.19 -1.51 -8.99
C THR A 32 -2.40 -0.05 -9.39
N TRP A 33 -2.82 0.21 -10.62
CA TRP A 33 -3.05 1.57 -11.12
C TRP A 33 -4.14 2.29 -10.34
N ILE A 34 -5.23 1.59 -10.03
CA ILE A 34 -6.32 2.12 -9.20
C ILE A 34 -5.80 2.52 -7.82
N VAL A 35 -5.01 1.66 -7.17
CA VAL A 35 -4.43 1.92 -5.85
C VAL A 35 -3.44 3.09 -5.89
N LEU A 36 -2.62 3.19 -6.94
CA LEU A 36 -1.69 4.32 -7.11
C LEU A 36 -2.44 5.65 -7.19
N VAL A 37 -3.49 5.74 -8.01
CA VAL A 37 -4.30 6.97 -8.13
C VAL A 37 -4.98 7.30 -6.80
N ALA A 38 -5.54 6.31 -6.11
CA ALA A 38 -6.14 6.51 -4.79
C ALA A 38 -5.12 7.04 -3.77
N SER A 39 -3.91 6.47 -3.75
CA SER A 39 -2.84 6.90 -2.83
C SER A 39 -2.39 8.34 -3.09
N LEU A 40 -2.33 8.76 -4.36
CA LEU A 40 -1.99 10.12 -4.75
C LEU A 40 -3.05 11.13 -4.30
N LEU A 41 -4.34 10.77 -4.44
CA LEU A 41 -5.44 11.60 -3.95
C LEU A 41 -5.38 11.78 -2.43
N PHE A 42 -5.16 10.70 -1.68
CA PHE A 42 -5.01 10.80 -0.23
C PHE A 42 -3.80 11.65 0.18
N ALA A 43 -2.68 11.54 -0.53
CA ALA A 43 -1.51 12.38 -0.28
C ALA A 43 -1.82 13.87 -0.47
N LEU A 44 -2.55 14.24 -1.53
CA LEU A 44 -2.98 15.62 -1.76
C LEU A 44 -3.92 16.14 -0.67
N VAL A 45 -4.85 15.30 -0.20
CA VAL A 45 -5.78 15.67 0.88
C VAL A 45 -5.01 15.92 2.18
N ILE A 46 -4.10 15.02 2.56
CA ILE A 46 -3.28 15.18 3.77
C ILE A 46 -2.43 16.44 3.66
N TRP A 47 -1.77 16.67 2.52
CA TRP A 47 -0.99 17.88 2.29
C TRP A 47 -1.81 19.17 2.45
N GLY A 48 -3.05 19.17 1.95
CA GLY A 48 -3.98 20.29 2.14
C GLY A 48 -4.33 20.52 3.62
N LEU A 49 -4.65 19.45 4.35
CA LEU A 49 -4.96 19.52 5.78
C LEU A 49 -3.77 20.02 6.60
N ASP A 50 -2.57 19.49 6.36
CA ASP A 50 -1.34 19.90 7.05
C ASP A 50 -1.04 21.39 6.83
N SER A 51 -1.24 21.87 5.60
CA SER A 51 -1.04 23.27 5.24
C SER A 51 -2.05 24.18 5.95
N VAL A 52 -3.34 23.80 5.96
CA VAL A 52 -4.40 24.58 6.61
C VAL A 52 -4.19 24.64 8.13
N LEU A 53 -3.85 23.51 8.75
CA LEU A 53 -3.59 23.45 10.19
C LEU A 53 -2.35 24.26 10.57
N GLY A 54 -1.25 24.14 9.81
CA GLY A 54 -0.03 24.90 10.06
C GLY A 54 -0.25 26.42 9.98
N VAL A 55 -1.01 26.88 8.98
CA VAL A 55 -1.37 28.30 8.84
C VAL A 55 -2.28 28.74 9.98
N SER A 56 -3.32 27.96 10.29
CA SER A 56 -4.31 28.30 11.33
C SER A 56 -3.66 28.42 12.71
N LEU A 57 -2.81 27.45 13.06
CA LEU A 57 -2.06 27.47 14.33
C LEU A 57 -1.11 28.67 14.40
N THR A 58 -0.39 28.96 13.31
CA THR A 58 0.51 30.12 13.26
C THR A 58 -0.24 31.43 13.49
N GLN A 59 -1.43 31.59 12.90
CA GLN A 59 -2.27 32.78 13.12
C GLN A 59 -2.79 32.84 14.56
N PHE A 60 -3.22 31.71 15.11
CA PHE A 60 -3.64 31.62 16.51
C PHE A 60 -2.51 32.03 17.46
N TYR A 61 -1.30 31.48 17.29
CA TYR A 61 -0.14 31.86 18.12
C TYR A 61 0.26 33.34 17.99
N LYS A 62 0.06 33.95 16.81
CA LYS A 62 0.28 35.40 16.61
C LYS A 62 -0.76 36.28 17.31
N LEU A 63 -1.96 35.78 17.58
CA LEU A 63 -3.01 36.52 18.27
C LEU A 63 -2.84 36.52 19.80
N PHE A 64 -2.19 35.50 20.35
CA PHE A 64 -1.91 35.37 21.79
C PHE A 64 -0.54 35.92 22.21
N LYS A 65 0.25 36.42 21.25
CA LYS A 65 1.48 37.17 21.50
C LYS A 65 1.23 38.64 21.22
#